data_AF-A0A432SL25-F1
#
_entry.id   AF-A0A432SL25-F1
#
_cell.length_a   1.000
_cell.length_b   1.000
_cell.length_c   1.000
_cell.angle_alpha   90.00
_cell.angle_beta   90.00
_cell.angle_gamma   90.00
#
_symmetry.space_group_name_H-M   'P 1'
#
loop_
_entity.id
_entity.type
_entity.pdbx_description
1 polymer ?
#
loop_
_entity_poly.entity_id
_entity_poly.type
_entity_poly.pdbx_seq_one_letter_code
_entity_poly.pdbx_strand_id
1 'polypeptide(L)'
;MEFQILSNFIGKCLRKNDIFIPAMILYLIKNDGEGRLSQISRLLYIFDFKHELSHYDTIVRNFSAVMLKEYNIIEEPEEDFYRLKTWPLTPEEIEKITKECLIISNGFFSHLRERQPIRG
;
A
#
# COMPACT_ATOMS: atom_id res chain seq x y z
N MET A 1 5.53 14.55 -12.22
CA MET A 1 6.90 14.07 -11.90
C MET A 1 6.87 13.09 -10.72
N GLU A 2 6.01 13.32 -9.73
CA GLU A 2 5.88 12.50 -8.52
C GLU A 2 5.33 11.08 -8.78
N PHE A 3 4.35 10.90 -9.67
CA PHE A 3 3.84 9.58 -10.06
C PHE A 3 4.95 8.62 -10.56
N GLN A 4 5.92 9.13 -11.33
CA GLN A 4 7.02 8.30 -11.84
C GLN A 4 7.90 7.75 -10.71
N ILE A 5 7.97 8.43 -9.57
CA ILE A 5 8.71 7.96 -8.39
C ILE A 5 8.04 6.70 -7.86
N LEU A 6 6.72 6.73 -7.66
CA LEU A 6 5.93 5.58 -7.20
C LEU A 6 5.97 4.41 -8.18
N SER A 7 5.80 4.66 -9.48
CA SER A 7 5.85 3.62 -10.51
C SER A 7 7.25 3.00 -10.63
N ASN A 8 8.31 3.81 -10.60
CA ASN A 8 9.69 3.31 -10.60
C ASN A 8 9.99 2.48 -9.36
N PHE A 9 9.51 2.94 -8.19
CA PHE A 9 9.66 2.22 -6.93
C PHE A 9 9.05 0.82 -7.01
N ILE A 10 7.80 0.72 -7.45
CA ILE A 10 7.09 -0.57 -7.57
C ILE A 10 7.80 -1.48 -8.58
N GLY A 11 8.20 -0.94 -9.73
CA GLY A 11 8.80 -1.72 -10.81
C GLY A 11 10.25 -2.14 -10.58
N LYS A 12 11.03 -1.41 -9.76
CA LYS A 12 12.48 -1.62 -9.62
C LYS A 12 12.93 -2.03 -8.22
N CYS A 13 12.20 -1.63 -7.18
CA CYS A 13 12.62 -1.86 -5.79
C CYS A 13 11.88 -3.03 -5.15
N LEU A 14 10.66 -3.34 -5.59
CA LEU A 14 9.88 -4.44 -5.03
C LEU A 14 10.29 -5.78 -5.62
N ARG A 15 10.33 -6.80 -4.75
CA ARG A 15 10.58 -8.17 -5.17
C ARG A 15 9.29 -8.81 -5.65
N LYS A 16 9.41 -9.75 -6.59
CA LYS A 16 8.27 -10.57 -7.02
C LYS A 16 7.69 -11.32 -5.82
N ASN A 17 6.36 -11.39 -5.74
CA ASN A 17 5.58 -11.95 -4.62
C ASN A 17 5.63 -11.13 -3.32
N ASP A 18 6.12 -9.89 -3.34
CA ASP A 18 5.90 -8.97 -2.23
C ASP A 18 4.41 -8.63 -2.14
N ILE A 19 3.82 -8.82 -0.96
CA ILE A 19 2.41 -8.52 -0.70
C ILE A 19 2.26 -7.35 0.28
N PHE A 20 3.25 -7.06 1.12
CA PHE A 20 3.08 -6.12 2.23
C PHE A 20 3.17 -4.67 1.75
N ILE A 21 4.20 -4.35 0.97
CA ILE A 21 4.35 -2.99 0.44
C ILE A 21 3.24 -2.66 -0.58
N PRO A 22 2.91 -3.55 -1.54
CA PRO A 22 1.77 -3.31 -2.43
C PRO A 22 0.43 -3.16 -1.70
N ALA A 23 0.17 -3.91 -0.62
CA ALA A 23 -1.05 -3.75 0.16
C ALA A 23 -1.20 -2.34 0.72
N MET A 24 -0.11 -1.82 1.31
CA MET A 24 -0.11 -0.48 1.89
C MET A 24 -0.36 0.58 0.82
N ILE A 25 0.35 0.51 -0.32
CA ILE A 25 0.15 1.44 -1.44
C ILE A 25 -1.31 1.39 -1.94
N LEU A 26 -1.84 0.20 -2.19
CA LEU A 26 -3.21 0.01 -2.67
C LEU A 26 -4.25 0.52 -1.65
N TYR A 27 -4.01 0.30 -0.36
CA TYR A 27 -4.88 0.83 0.69
C TYR A 27 -4.91 2.36 0.67
N LEU A 28 -3.74 3.00 0.64
CA LEU A 28 -3.66 4.46 0.63
C LEU A 28 -4.33 5.05 -0.62
N ILE A 29 -4.10 4.48 -1.80
CA ILE A 29 -4.76 4.91 -3.04
C ILE A 29 -6.29 4.82 -2.94
N LYS A 30 -6.81 3.75 -2.31
CA LYS A 30 -8.25 3.57 -2.12
C LYS A 30 -8.88 4.49 -1.07
N ASN A 31 -8.06 5.09 -0.21
CA ASN A 31 -8.48 5.94 0.89
C ASN A 31 -7.94 7.37 0.71
N ASP A 32 -8.05 7.89 -0.52
CA ASP A 32 -7.71 9.27 -0.86
C ASP A 32 -6.28 9.67 -0.47
N GLY A 33 -5.34 8.74 -0.62
CA GLY A 33 -3.92 8.95 -0.32
C GLY A 33 -3.54 8.73 1.14
N GLU A 34 -4.46 8.36 2.03
CA GLU A 34 -4.25 8.38 3.48
C GLU A 34 -4.69 7.09 4.18
N GLY A 35 -4.15 6.83 5.37
CA GLY A 35 -4.54 5.64 6.13
C GLY A 35 -3.83 5.48 7.47
N ARG A 36 -4.51 4.87 8.44
CA ARG A 36 -3.91 4.51 9.73
C ARG A 36 -3.29 3.12 9.71
N LEU A 37 -2.25 2.93 10.53
CA LEU A 37 -1.60 1.63 10.77
C LEU A 37 -2.62 0.51 10.96
N SER A 38 -3.53 0.68 11.93
CA SER A 38 -4.52 -0.34 12.29
C SER A 38 -5.41 -0.76 11.13
N GLN A 39 -5.72 0.16 10.21
CA GLN A 39 -6.57 -0.13 9.05
C GLN A 39 -5.80 -0.91 7.98
N ILE A 40 -4.55 -0.54 7.74
CA ILE A 40 -3.65 -1.23 6.79
C ILE A 40 -3.32 -2.64 7.31
N SER A 41 -2.99 -2.76 8.59
CA SER A 41 -2.72 -4.05 9.24
C SER A 41 -3.94 -4.97 9.18
N ARG A 42 -5.14 -4.43 9.44
CA ARG A 42 -6.40 -5.18 9.35
C ARG A 42 -6.66 -5.67 7.93
N LEU A 43 -6.34 -4.87 6.92
CA LEU A 43 -6.42 -5.31 5.52
C LEU A 43 -5.52 -6.52 5.28
N LEU A 44 -4.25 -6.44 5.67
CA LEU A 44 -3.28 -7.52 5.51
C LEU A 44 -3.70 -8.79 6.27
N TYR A 45 -4.17 -8.63 7.50
CA TYR A 45 -4.69 -9.72 8.32
C TYR A 45 -5.85 -10.45 7.65
N ILE A 46 -6.81 -9.71 7.06
CA ILE A 46 -7.95 -10.31 6.36
C ILE A 46 -7.51 -11.13 5.13
N PHE A 47 -6.47 -10.69 4.43
CA PHE A 47 -6.03 -11.37 3.20
C PHE A 47 -5.07 -12.54 3.44
N ASP A 48 -4.14 -12.42 4.39
CA ASP A 48 -3.14 -13.47 4.65
C ASP A 48 -3.58 -14.43 5.76
N PHE A 49 -4.21 -13.91 6.84
CA PHE A 49 -4.79 -14.68 7.97
C PHE A 49 -3.91 -15.82 8.51
N LYS A 50 -2.58 -15.64 8.53
CA LYS A 50 -1.62 -16.65 9.03
C LYS A 50 -1.08 -16.36 10.41
N HIS A 51 -1.16 -15.11 10.83
CA HIS A 51 -0.57 -14.60 12.07
C HIS A 51 -1.57 -13.75 12.84
N GLU A 52 -1.26 -13.41 14.09
CA GLU A 52 -2.06 -12.48 14.88
C GLU A 52 -2.01 -11.06 14.29
N LEU A 53 -3.03 -10.24 14.57
CA LEU A 53 -3.10 -8.86 14.04
C LEU A 53 -1.87 -8.01 14.39
N SER A 54 -1.32 -8.18 15.60
CA SER A 54 -0.12 -7.48 16.09
C SER A 54 1.14 -7.76 15.26
N HIS A 55 1.19 -8.93 14.61
CA HIS A 55 2.25 -9.24 13.65
C HIS A 55 2.17 -8.34 12.42
N TYR A 56 0.96 -8.09 11.91
CA TYR A 56 0.75 -7.21 10.76
C TYR A 56 0.99 -5.73 11.13
N ASP A 57 0.67 -5.31 12.35
CA ASP A 57 1.09 -3.98 12.86
C ASP A 57 2.61 -3.82 12.81
N THR A 58 3.33 -4.85 13.23
CA THR A 58 4.80 -4.85 13.18
C THR A 58 5.31 -4.80 11.74
N ILE A 59 4.73 -5.56 10.83
CA ILE A 59 5.09 -5.53 9.40
C ILE A 59 4.85 -4.15 8.81
N VAL A 60 3.66 -3.58 9.01
CA VAL A 60 3.32 -2.28 8.42
C VAL A 60 4.23 -1.20 8.98
N ARG A 61 4.39 -1.13 10.31
CA ARG A 61 5.17 -0.08 10.96
C ARG A 61 6.68 -0.21 10.69
N ASN A 62 7.24 -1.41 10.86
CA ASN A 62 8.69 -1.61 10.88
C ASN A 62 9.27 -2.08 9.55
N PHE A 63 8.44 -2.52 8.60
CA PHE A 63 8.89 -2.94 7.28
C PHE A 63 8.29 -2.06 6.17
N SER A 64 6.97 -2.09 5.98
CA SER A 64 6.35 -1.42 4.83
C SER A 64 6.51 0.10 4.90
N ALA A 65 6.20 0.71 6.04
CA ALA A 65 6.31 2.15 6.23
C ALA A 65 7.76 2.63 6.18
N VAL A 66 8.70 1.87 6.77
CA VAL A 66 10.14 2.19 6.73
C VAL A 66 10.63 2.24 5.29
N MET A 67 10.36 1.21 4.50
CA MET A 67 10.75 1.18 3.09
C MET A 67 10.15 2.33 2.29
N LEU A 68 8.85 2.58 2.45
CA LEU A 68 8.18 3.65 1.71
C LEU A 68 8.69 5.04 2.11
N LYS A 69 9.07 5.25 3.37
CA LYS A 69 9.68 6.50 3.84
C LYS A 69 11.09 6.68 3.30
N GLU A 70 11.91 5.62 3.29
CA GLU A 70 13.29 5.65 2.77
C GLU A 70 13.32 6.10 1.30
N TYR A 71 12.33 5.66 0.51
CA TYR A 71 12.18 6.04 -0.89
C TYR A 71 11.32 7.30 -1.11
N ASN A 72 10.99 8.03 -0.03
CA ASN A 72 10.21 9.27 -0.06
C ASN A 72 8.84 9.11 -0.75
N ILE A 73 8.21 7.94 -0.61
CA ILE A 73 6.89 7.62 -1.18
C ILE A 73 5.76 8.06 -0.25
N ILE A 74 5.95 7.88 1.06
CA ILE A 74 5.00 8.29 2.08
C ILE A 74 5.61 9.28 3.07
N GLU A 75 4.73 9.98 3.78
CA GLU A 75 5.02 10.67 5.03
C GLU A 75 4.14 10.14 6.16
N GLU A 76 4.53 10.46 7.39
CA GLU A 76 3.75 10.18 8.60
C GLU A 76 3.52 11.51 9.33
N PRO A 77 2.46 12.28 8.98
CA PRO A 77 2.21 13.58 9.59
C PRO A 77 1.75 13.48 11.06
N GLU A 78 1.19 12.33 11.46
CA GLU A 78 0.81 12.00 12.84
C GLU A 78 1.21 10.56 13.12
N GLU A 79 1.42 10.20 14.40
CA GLU A 79 1.75 8.83 14.79
C GLU A 79 0.74 7.82 14.21
N ASP A 80 1.26 6.79 13.57
CA ASP A 80 0.50 5.72 12.94
C ASP A 80 -0.48 6.19 11.85
N PHE A 81 -0.26 7.39 11.28
CA PHE A 81 -1.03 7.92 10.17
C PHE A 81 -0.12 8.16 8.97
N TYR A 82 -0.39 7.50 7.86
CA TYR A 82 0.44 7.56 6.66
C TYR A 82 -0.27 8.28 5.52
N ARG A 83 0.49 9.09 4.76
CA ARG A 83 0.01 9.77 3.56
C ARG A 83 0.96 9.52 2.39
N LEU A 84 0.40 9.24 1.22
CA LEU A 84 1.13 9.20 -0.05
C LEU A 84 1.55 10.60 -0.46
N LYS A 85 2.86 10.82 -0.63
CA LYS A 85 3.39 12.11 -1.10
C LYS A 85 3.02 12.41 -2.55
N THR A 86 2.73 11.39 -3.33
CA THR A 86 2.36 11.53 -4.74
C THR A 86 0.87 11.79 -4.95
N TRP A 87 0.10 11.99 -3.87
CA TRP A 87 -1.34 12.25 -3.94
C TRP A 87 -1.62 13.75 -4.13
N PRO A 88 -2.63 14.16 -4.93
CA PRO A 88 -3.59 13.34 -5.67
C PRO A 88 -3.04 12.73 -6.96
N LEU A 89 -3.53 11.53 -7.29
CA LEU A 89 -3.26 10.85 -8.55
C LEU A 89 -4.47 10.95 -9.49
N THR A 90 -4.21 11.02 -10.79
CA THR A 90 -5.26 10.91 -11.82
C THR A 90 -5.84 9.49 -11.90
N PRO A 91 -7.06 9.29 -12.44
CA PRO A 91 -7.63 7.95 -12.60
C PRO A 91 -6.73 6.99 -13.40
N GLU A 92 -6.05 7.50 -14.43
CA GLU A 92 -5.13 6.72 -15.27
C GLU A 92 -3.88 6.28 -14.50
N GLU A 93 -3.33 7.17 -13.66
CA GLU A 93 -2.20 6.85 -12.78
C GLU A 93 -2.60 5.83 -11.71
N ILE A 94 -3.79 6.00 -11.10
CA ILE A 94 -4.34 5.05 -10.14
C ILE A 94 -4.48 3.66 -10.76
N GLU A 95 -5.05 3.57 -11.97
CA GLU A 95 -5.18 2.29 -12.66
C GLU A 95 -3.83 1.64 -12.93
N LYS A 96 -2.86 2.44 -13.38
CA LYS A 96 -1.50 1.96 -13.66
C LYS A 96 -0.79 1.46 -12.41
N ILE A 97 -0.78 2.23 -11.32
CA ILE A 97 -0.16 1.78 -10.05
C ILE A 97 -0.86 0.53 -9.53
N THR A 98 -2.19 0.49 -9.59
CA THR A 98 -2.96 -0.68 -9.16
C THR A 98 -2.54 -1.92 -9.93
N LYS A 99 -2.38 -1.79 -11.26
CA LYS A 99 -1.92 -2.89 -12.11
C LYS A 99 -0.50 -3.33 -11.77
N GLU A 100 0.42 -2.40 -11.54
CA GLU A 100 1.81 -2.71 -11.15
C GLU A 100 1.87 -3.44 -9.81
N CYS A 101 1.13 -2.97 -8.80
CA CYS A 101 1.00 -3.64 -7.50
C CYS A 101 0.44 -5.07 -7.64
N LEU A 102 -0.59 -5.27 -8.46
CA LEU A 102 -1.19 -6.58 -8.70
C LEU A 102 -0.23 -7.57 -9.37
N ILE A 103 0.60 -7.08 -10.31
CA ILE A 103 1.62 -7.89 -10.97
C ILE A 103 2.69 -8.32 -9.96
N ILE A 104 3.21 -7.38 -9.16
CA ILE A 104 4.22 -7.66 -8.14
C ILE A 104 3.69 -8.66 -7.10
N SER A 105 2.44 -8.48 -6.65
CA SER A 105 1.81 -9.33 -5.65
C SER A 105 1.28 -10.66 -6.22
N ASN A 106 1.59 -11.00 -7.48
CA ASN A 106 1.12 -12.21 -8.16
C ASN A 106 -0.42 -12.41 -8.08
N GLY A 107 -1.18 -11.33 -8.21
CA GLY A 107 -2.65 -11.37 -8.16
C GLY A 107 -3.25 -11.58 -6.76
N PHE A 108 -2.45 -11.58 -5.69
CA PHE A 108 -2.92 -11.71 -4.30
C PHE A 108 -4.05 -10.72 -3.96
N PHE A 109 -3.98 -9.50 -4.52
CA PHE A 109 -4.98 -8.46 -4.33
C PHE A 109 -6.03 -8.37 -5.45
N SER A 110 -6.19 -9.38 -6.30
CA SER A 110 -7.13 -9.35 -7.44
C SER A 110 -8.56 -8.98 -7.04
N HIS A 111 -9.03 -9.46 -5.89
CA HIS A 111 -10.36 -9.14 -5.34
C HIS A 111 -10.50 -7.68 -4.85
N LEU A 112 -9.40 -6.94 -4.67
CA LEU A 112 -9.47 -5.50 -4.36
C LEU A 112 -9.95 -4.68 -5.58
N ARG A 113 -9.84 -5.16 -6.82
CA ARG A 113 -10.46 -4.45 -7.97
C ARG A 113 -11.99 -4.42 -7.91
N GLU A 114 -12.60 -5.40 -7.24
CA GLU A 114 -14.05 -5.63 -7.29
C GLU A 114 -14.80 -5.08 -6.07
N ARG A 115 -14.08 -4.72 -4.98
CA ARG A 115 -14.72 -4.26 -3.75
C ARG A 115 -14.69 -2.74 -3.60
N GLN A 116 -15.91 -2.19 -3.52
CA GLN A 116 -16.31 -0.86 -3.07
C GLN A 116 -15.57 -0.40 -1.80
N PRO A 117 -15.52 0.93 -1.51
CA PRO A 117 -14.70 1.50 -0.44
C PRO A 117 -14.88 0.75 0.88
N ILE A 118 -13.77 0.49 1.57
CA ILE A 118 -13.74 -0.13 2.90
C ILE A 118 -14.17 0.95 3.90
N ARG A 119 -15.47 1.27 3.92
CA ARG A 119 -16.10 2.01 5.01
C ARG A 119 -16.49 1.00 6.08
N GLY A 120 -15.89 1.11 7.27
CA GLY A 120 -16.18 0.30 8.44
C GLY A 120 -15.32 0.69 9.62
#